data_AF-A0AAQ3NTD4-F1
#
_entry.id   AF-A0AAQ3NTD4-F1
#
_cell.length_a   1.000
_cell.length_b   1.000
_cell.length_c   1.000
_cell.angle_alpha   90.00
_cell.angle_beta   90.00
_cell.angle_gamma   90.00
#
_symmetry.space_group_name_H-M   'P 1'
#
loop_
_entity.id
_entity.type
_entity.pdbx_description
1 polymer ?
#
loop_
_entity_poly.entity_id
_entity_poly.type
_entity_poly.pdbx_seq_one_letter_code
_entity_poly.pdbx_strand_id
1 'polypeptide(L)'
;MMMCRNLVDKLMHQYKVYEHENPRAKNKNKALLEATMIMRREHQWENNQKCVEHILGIDVGDIFQYWVELNVIGLHRQFWNGIDYKIMDNSLLAISIVVTNRYDDVRRSNGTLVYEGQGGNPTIGEMFH
;
A
#
# COMPACT_ATOMS: atom_id res chain seq x y z
N MET A 1 -2.01 -2.10 15.01
CA MET A 1 -2.67 -2.98 14.00
C MET A 1 -4.18 -3.14 14.22
N MET A 2 -4.65 -3.57 15.41
CA MET A 2 -6.09 -3.81 15.66
C MET A 2 -6.99 -2.59 15.39
N MET A 3 -6.58 -1.40 15.83
CA MET A 3 -7.25 -0.12 15.54
C MET A 3 -7.45 0.12 14.03
N CYS A 4 -6.38 -0.08 13.24
CA CYS A 4 -6.41 0.09 11.79
C CYS A 4 -7.41 -0.87 11.13
N ARG A 5 -7.40 -2.14 11.53
CA ARG A 5 -8.31 -3.16 10.98
C ARG A 5 -9.77 -2.84 11.31
N ASN A 6 -10.06 -2.51 12.56
CA ASN A 6 -11.41 -2.14 12.99
C ASN A 6 -11.94 -0.92 12.22
N LEU A 7 -11.10 0.08 11.99
CA LEU A 7 -11.46 1.26 11.20
C LEU A 7 -11.72 0.90 9.73
N VAL A 8 -10.84 0.10 9.11
CA VAL A 8 -11.01 -0.36 7.74
C VAL A 8 -12.32 -1.13 7.61
N ASP A 9 -12.59 -2.09 8.49
CA ASP A 9 -13.81 -2.91 8.43
C ASP A 9 -15.08 -2.07 8.59
N LYS A 10 -15.07 -1.10 9.54
CA LYS A 10 -16.15 -0.13 9.71
C LYS A 10 -16.42 0.66 8.42
N LEU A 11 -15.36 1.16 7.77
CA LEU A 11 -15.48 1.92 6.54
C LEU A 11 -15.92 1.03 5.36
N MET A 12 -15.43 -0.21 5.28
CA MET A 12 -15.87 -1.17 4.26
C MET A 12 -17.39 -1.42 4.35
N HIS A 13 -17.93 -1.52 5.56
CA HIS A 13 -19.37 -1.61 5.79
C HIS A 13 -20.11 -0.32 5.41
N GLN A 14 -19.61 0.85 5.83
CA GLN A 14 -20.21 2.15 5.51
C GLN A 14 -20.27 2.41 4.00
N TYR A 15 -19.21 2.03 3.27
CA TYR A 15 -19.13 2.12 1.81
C TYR A 15 -19.79 0.96 1.08
N LYS A 16 -20.45 0.05 1.82
CA LYS A 16 -21.24 -1.06 1.26
C LYS A 16 -20.41 -1.97 0.36
N VAL A 17 -19.12 -2.12 0.64
CA VAL A 17 -18.16 -2.82 -0.23
C VAL A 17 -18.52 -4.28 -0.45
N TYR A 18 -19.19 -4.88 0.55
CA TYR A 18 -19.64 -6.27 0.52
C TYR A 18 -21.02 -6.47 -0.13
N GLU A 19 -21.71 -5.41 -0.55
CA GLU A 19 -22.99 -5.52 -1.26
C GLU A 19 -22.79 -6.00 -2.71
N HIS A 20 -23.66 -6.91 -3.17
CA HIS A 20 -23.50 -7.60 -4.46
C HIS A 20 -23.56 -6.65 -5.67
N GLU A 21 -24.33 -5.55 -5.58
CA GLU A 21 -24.60 -4.59 -6.66
C GLU A 21 -23.59 -3.42 -6.73
N ASN A 22 -22.59 -3.40 -5.86
CA ASN A 22 -21.66 -2.29 -5.75
C ASN A 22 -20.54 -2.38 -6.82
N PRO A 23 -20.09 -1.27 -7.44
CA PRO A 23 -18.80 -1.22 -8.14
C PRO A 23 -17.66 -1.47 -7.14
N ARG A 24 -17.42 -2.75 -6.83
CA ARG A 24 -16.64 -3.24 -5.68
C ARG A 24 -15.28 -2.56 -5.54
N ALA A 25 -14.62 -2.24 -6.66
CA ALA A 25 -13.31 -1.59 -6.66
C ALA A 25 -13.34 -0.13 -6.19
N LYS A 26 -14.28 0.69 -6.68
CA LYS A 26 -14.29 2.15 -6.42
C LYS A 26 -14.61 2.46 -4.95
N ASN A 27 -15.60 1.79 -4.39
CA ASN A 27 -16.01 2.01 -3.00
C ASN A 27 -15.02 1.40 -1.99
N LYS A 28 -14.39 0.27 -2.34
CA LYS A 28 -13.26 -0.27 -1.56
C LYS A 28 -12.10 0.73 -1.49
N ASN A 29 -11.74 1.31 -2.63
CA ASN A 29 -10.68 2.31 -2.71
C ASN A 29 -10.99 3.56 -1.87
N LYS A 30 -12.24 4.04 -1.90
CA LYS A 30 -12.68 5.15 -1.04
C LYS A 30 -12.54 4.82 0.45
N ALA A 31 -13.02 3.65 0.87
CA ALA A 31 -12.92 3.19 2.25
C ALA A 31 -11.46 3.12 2.74
N LEU A 32 -10.56 2.54 1.94
CA LEU A 32 -9.14 2.43 2.26
C LEU A 32 -8.43 3.80 2.29
N LEU A 33 -8.78 4.70 1.37
CA LEU A 33 -8.22 6.05 1.33
C LEU A 33 -8.64 6.86 2.57
N GLU A 34 -9.92 6.79 2.93
CA GLU A 34 -10.45 7.45 4.13
C GLU A 34 -9.81 6.89 5.41
N ALA A 35 -9.70 5.55 5.51
CA ALA A 35 -9.00 4.91 6.63
C ALA A 35 -7.56 5.43 6.76
N THR A 36 -6.85 5.56 5.63
CA THR A 36 -5.49 6.09 5.61
C THR A 36 -5.44 7.53 6.12
N MET A 37 -6.36 8.40 5.68
CA MET A 37 -6.42 9.79 6.11
C MET A 37 -6.73 9.93 7.61
N ILE A 38 -7.66 9.13 8.13
CA ILE A 38 -8.02 9.12 9.56
C ILE A 38 -6.85 8.60 10.40
N MET A 39 -6.27 7.45 10.04
CA MET A 39 -5.09 6.92 10.72
C MET A 39 -3.95 7.93 10.71
N ARG A 40 -3.77 8.65 9.60
CA ARG A 40 -2.77 9.72 9.49
C ARG A 40 -2.98 10.87 10.46
N ARG A 41 -4.24 11.28 10.64
CA ARG A 41 -4.61 12.42 11.46
C ARG A 41 -4.57 12.09 12.95
N GLU A 42 -5.11 10.94 13.33
CA GLU A 42 -5.41 10.60 14.73
C GLU A 42 -4.25 9.91 15.45
N HIS A 43 -3.38 9.20 14.74
CA HIS A 43 -2.39 8.32 15.36
C HIS A 43 -0.96 8.77 15.02
N GLN A 44 -0.62 10.02 15.38
CA GLN A 44 0.65 10.68 15.05
C GLN A 44 1.83 9.70 15.07
N TRP A 45 2.41 9.52 13.88
CA TRP A 45 3.23 8.38 13.49
C TRP A 45 4.53 8.31 14.29
N GLU A 46 4.75 7.24 15.04
CA GLU A 46 6.05 6.98 15.68
C GLU A 46 7.16 6.76 14.63
N ASN A 47 6.79 6.27 13.44
CA ASN A 47 7.72 6.06 12.32
C ASN A 47 7.39 7.01 11.16
N ASN A 48 7.52 8.32 11.37
CA ASN A 48 7.08 9.33 10.40
C ASN A 48 8.06 9.54 9.23
N GLN A 49 9.25 8.93 9.28
CA GLN A 49 10.26 9.04 8.24
C GLN A 49 10.37 7.77 7.41
N LYS A 50 10.60 7.95 6.10
CA LYS A 50 10.96 6.83 5.23
C LYS A 50 12.32 6.28 5.66
N CYS A 51 12.36 5.00 6.00
CA CYS A 51 13.56 4.29 6.43
C CYS A 51 14.03 3.34 5.33
N VAL A 52 15.35 3.22 5.19
CA VAL A 52 15.99 2.21 4.32
C VAL A 52 16.20 0.90 5.10
N GLU A 53 16.20 1.01 6.43
CA GLU A 53 16.46 -0.09 7.34
C GLU A 53 15.19 -0.88 7.66
N HIS A 54 15.41 -2.00 8.34
CA HIS A 54 14.37 -2.82 8.93
C HIS A 54 13.46 -2.00 9.87
N ILE A 55 12.16 -2.29 9.84
CA ILE A 55 11.17 -1.67 10.72
C ILE A 55 10.99 -2.53 11.96
N LEU A 56 11.23 -1.95 13.14
CA LEU A 56 11.11 -2.65 14.41
C LEU A 56 9.70 -3.26 14.59
N GLY A 57 9.67 -4.52 15.01
CA GLY A 57 8.43 -5.26 15.26
C GLY A 57 7.74 -5.79 14.00
N ILE A 58 8.47 -5.86 12.87
CA ILE A 58 8.01 -6.48 11.62
C ILE A 58 9.01 -7.52 11.17
N ASP A 59 8.60 -8.76 11.06
CA ASP A 59 9.46 -9.87 10.63
C ASP A 59 9.12 -10.37 9.22
N VAL A 60 10.10 -11.03 8.59
CA VAL A 60 9.88 -11.70 7.31
C VAL A 60 8.82 -12.79 7.49
N GLY A 61 7.74 -12.68 6.72
CA GLY A 61 6.58 -13.58 6.81
C GLY A 61 5.35 -12.95 7.44
N ASP A 62 5.45 -11.73 7.99
CA ASP A 62 4.30 -11.01 8.51
C ASP A 62 3.26 -10.72 7.42
N ILE A 63 1.98 -10.89 7.80
CA ILE A 63 0.84 -10.79 6.89
C ILE A 63 0.05 -9.52 7.20
N PHE A 64 -0.11 -8.70 6.16
CA PHE A 64 -0.93 -7.49 6.17
C PHE A 64 -2.14 -7.69 5.25
N GLN A 65 -3.32 -7.38 5.74
CA GLN A 65 -4.57 -7.63 5.01
C GLN A 65 -4.89 -6.49 4.04
N TYR A 66 -4.53 -5.26 4.42
CA TYR A 66 -4.84 -4.06 3.66
C TYR A 66 -3.61 -3.19 3.43
N TRP A 67 -3.58 -2.50 2.29
CA TRP A 67 -2.54 -1.51 1.97
C TRP A 67 -2.39 -0.40 3.03
N VAL A 68 -3.47 -0.06 3.73
CA VAL A 68 -3.46 0.93 4.82
C VAL A 68 -2.53 0.50 5.95
N GLU A 69 -2.42 -0.80 6.21
CA GLU A 69 -1.52 -1.34 7.23
C GLU A 69 -0.06 -1.05 6.86
N LEU A 70 0.35 -1.34 5.63
CA LEU A 70 1.70 -1.04 5.11
C LEU A 70 2.01 0.45 5.17
N ASN A 71 1.01 1.29 4.89
CA ASN A 71 1.12 2.73 5.01
C ASN A 71 1.43 3.12 6.45
N VAL A 72 0.52 2.78 7.38
CA VAL A 72 0.54 3.21 8.79
C VAL A 72 1.82 2.75 9.52
N ILE A 73 2.29 1.53 9.26
CA ILE A 73 3.52 1.01 9.89
C ILE A 73 4.80 1.53 9.23
N GLY A 74 4.67 2.16 8.06
CA GLY A 74 5.79 2.78 7.34
C GLY A 74 6.54 1.86 6.37
N LEU A 75 6.06 0.63 6.12
CA LEU A 75 6.67 -0.30 5.15
C LEU A 75 6.56 0.20 3.72
N HIS A 76 5.42 0.81 3.34
CA HIS A 76 5.23 1.34 1.99
C HIS A 76 4.20 2.47 1.99
N ARG A 77 4.62 3.68 1.58
CA ARG A 77 3.78 4.88 1.74
C ARG A 77 3.04 5.32 0.49
N GLN A 78 3.37 4.77 -0.67
CA GLN A 78 2.61 5.03 -1.89
C GLN A 78 1.31 4.24 -1.87
N PHE A 79 0.16 4.87 -2.11
CA PHE A 79 -1.10 4.13 -2.11
C PHE A 79 -1.33 3.37 -3.43
N TRP A 80 -0.91 3.97 -4.54
CA TRP A 80 -1.23 3.48 -5.89
C TRP A 80 -0.03 2.95 -6.66
N ASN A 81 1.17 3.31 -6.22
CA ASN A 81 2.41 3.02 -6.89
C ASN A 81 3.11 1.83 -6.23
N GLY A 82 3.59 0.92 -7.08
CA GLY A 82 4.30 -0.27 -6.63
C GLY A 82 5.69 0.03 -6.08
N ILE A 83 6.27 1.22 -6.33
CA ILE A 83 7.61 1.59 -5.87
C ILE A 83 7.50 2.78 -4.91
N ASP A 84 7.98 2.62 -3.67
CA ASP A 84 8.22 3.75 -2.76
C ASP A 84 9.71 4.13 -2.73
N TYR A 85 9.96 5.42 -2.50
CA TYR A 85 11.30 5.99 -2.60
C TYR A 85 11.54 7.12 -1.60
N LYS A 86 12.81 7.37 -1.27
CA LYS A 86 13.28 8.49 -0.45
C LYS A 86 14.28 9.33 -1.25
N ILE A 87 14.30 10.64 -1.00
CA ILE A 87 15.36 11.51 -1.50
C ILE A 87 16.57 11.37 -0.58
N MET A 88 17.72 10.98 -1.14
CA MET A 88 19.01 10.91 -0.47
C MET A 88 20.07 11.47 -1.42
N ASP A 89 20.91 12.38 -0.93
CA ASP A 89 22.00 12.98 -1.70
C ASP A 89 21.58 13.47 -3.10
N ASN A 90 20.47 14.23 -3.15
CA ASN A 90 19.83 14.75 -4.37
C ASN A 90 19.39 13.68 -5.39
N SER A 91 19.32 12.42 -4.99
CA SER A 91 18.90 11.29 -5.81
C SER A 91 17.69 10.57 -5.21
N LEU A 92 16.96 9.83 -6.05
CA LEU A 92 15.85 8.98 -5.60
C LEU A 92 16.37 7.57 -5.30
N LEU A 93 16.21 7.14 -4.06
CA LEU A 93 16.51 5.77 -3.63
C LEU A 93 15.19 5.02 -3.42
N ALA A 94 15.01 3.90 -4.12
CA ALA A 94 13.90 2.99 -3.86
C ALA A 94 14.10 2.33 -2.49
N ILE A 95 13.03 2.29 -1.68
CA ILE A 95 13.08 1.75 -0.31
C ILE A 95 12.13 0.56 -0.11
N SER A 96 11.07 0.47 -0.92
CA SER A 96 10.15 -0.66 -0.88
C SER A 96 9.49 -0.85 -2.24
N ILE A 97 9.18 -2.11 -2.56
CA ILE A 97 8.39 -2.47 -3.74
C ILE A 97 7.23 -3.37 -3.32
N VAL A 98 6.10 -3.21 -4.00
CA VAL A 98 4.95 -4.11 -3.91
C VAL A 98 4.72 -4.72 -5.27
N VAL A 99 4.92 -6.03 -5.33
CA VAL A 99 4.56 -6.86 -6.47
C VAL A 99 3.04 -7.00 -6.50
N THR A 100 2.44 -6.57 -7.60
CA THR A 100 1.00 -6.69 -7.85
C THR A 100 0.81 -7.43 -9.16
N ASN A 101 -0.43 -7.85 -9.45
CA ASN A 101 -0.78 -8.47 -10.73
C ASN A 101 -0.94 -7.45 -11.88
N ARG A 102 -0.36 -6.24 -11.77
CA ARG A 102 -0.49 -5.16 -12.76
C ARG A 102 0.58 -5.20 -13.84
N TYR A 103 1.67 -5.91 -13.58
CA TYR A 103 2.82 -6.06 -14.44
C TYR A 103 3.27 -7.52 -14.43
N ASP A 104 4.03 -7.94 -15.44
CA ASP A 104 4.47 -9.32 -15.61
C ASP A 104 5.72 -9.64 -14.77
N ASP A 105 5.62 -9.35 -13.47
CA ASP A 105 6.69 -9.62 -12.49
C ASP A 105 7.00 -11.13 -12.39
N VAL A 106 8.27 -11.50 -12.52
CA VAL A 106 8.69 -12.91 -12.53
C VAL A 106 9.34 -13.30 -11.20
N ARG A 107 8.70 -14.22 -10.47
CA ARG A 107 9.26 -14.86 -9.27
C ARG A 107 9.87 -16.21 -9.63
N ARG A 108 11.14 -16.40 -9.31
CA ARG A 108 11.87 -17.66 -9.55
C ARG A 108 12.04 -18.44 -8.26
N SER A 109 12.08 -19.78 -8.38
CA SER A 109 12.27 -20.69 -7.23
C SER A 109 13.60 -20.52 -6.51
N ASN A 110 14.60 -19.90 -7.15
CA ASN A 110 15.89 -19.58 -6.57
C ASN A 110 15.89 -18.29 -5.71
N GLY A 111 14.71 -17.73 -5.41
CA GLY A 111 14.57 -16.49 -4.62
C GLY A 111 14.79 -15.21 -5.42
N THR A 112 14.97 -15.28 -6.74
CA THR A 112 15.09 -14.08 -7.58
C THR A 112 13.72 -13.52 -7.95
N LEU A 113 13.58 -12.20 -7.85
CA LEU A 113 12.46 -11.43 -8.40
C LEU A 113 12.96 -10.55 -9.55
N VAL A 114 12.34 -10.65 -10.73
CA VAL A 114 12.44 -9.65 -11.79
C VAL A 114 11.21 -8.76 -11.67
N TYR A 115 11.43 -7.49 -11.35
CA TYR A 115 10.38 -6.51 -11.13
C TYR A 115 10.32 -5.52 -12.29
N GLU A 116 9.13 -5.31 -12.85
CA GLU A 116 8.91 -4.32 -13.91
C GLU A 116 8.72 -2.91 -13.32
N GLY A 117 9.45 -1.95 -13.87
CA GLY A 117 9.33 -0.55 -13.48
C GLY A 117 7.95 0.01 -13.81
N GLN A 118 7.49 0.98 -13.00
CA GLN A 118 6.23 1.67 -13.25
C GLN A 118 6.34 2.68 -14.41
N GLY A 119 5.32 2.73 -15.28
CA GLY A 119 5.21 3.70 -16.39
C GLY A 119 4.81 3.07 -17.71
N GLY A 120 4.15 3.82 -18.59
CA GLY A 120 3.84 3.38 -19.96
C GLY A 120 2.69 2.36 -20.12
N ASN A 121 2.03 1.95 -19.03
CA ASN A 121 0.85 1.08 -19.09
C ASN A 121 -0.46 1.92 -19.16
N PRO A 122 -1.14 2.01 -20.33
CA PRO A 122 -2.34 2.85 -20.50
C PRO A 122 -3.52 2.39 -19.63
N THR A 123 -3.61 1.08 -19.34
CA THR A 123 -4.64 0.48 -18.46
C THR A 123 -4.53 0.93 -17.00
N ILE A 124 -3.38 1.50 -16.58
CA ILE A 124 -3.19 2.06 -15.23
C ILE A 124 -3.49 3.57 -15.21
N GLY A 125 -3.30 4.27 -16.34
CA GLY A 125 -3.60 5.70 -16.47
C GLY A 125 -5.10 6.03 -16.41
N GLU A 126 -5.97 5.12 -16.85
CA GLU A 126 -7.42 5.33 -16.87
C GLU A 126 -8.10 5.21 -15.48
N MET A 127 -7.45 4.61 -14.47
CA MET A 127 -8.02 4.56 -13.11
C MET A 127 -7.89 5.88 -12.33
N PHE A 128 -7.22 6.89 -12.90
CA PHE A 128 -6.93 8.16 -12.24
C PHE A 128 -7.51 9.39 -12.99
N HIS A 129 -8.47 9.19 -13.89
CA HIS A 129 -9.32 10.25 -14.46
C HIS A 129 -10.77 10.11 -14.02
#